data_AF-A0A535XF66-F1
#
_entry.id   AF-A0A535XF66-F1
#
_cell.length_a   1.000
_cell.length_b   1.000
_cell.length_c   1.000
_cell.angle_alpha   90.00
_cell.angle_beta   90.00
_cell.angle_gamma   90.00
#
_symmetry.space_group_name_H-M   'P 1'
#
loop_
_entity.id
_entity.type
_entity.pdbx_description
1 polymer ?
#
loop_
_entity_poly.entity_id
_entity_poly.type
_entity_poly.pdbx_seq_one_letter_code
_entity_poly.pdbx_strand_id
1 'polypeptide(L)'
;MSALRRVRSFYATQFHLLRRWSGSRAAIARRILEIFAVSAIALGVTVWAIPGIRVREPGSVIVAALVLGALSALARPVLIGLLSGFSVIFVGIATLVLQTAGFALLSRLPGGFQIDGLWSAALASLVYSLIDALLAAGLSIGDDDSFFGTLCRQLAVRHPFAPGSAGQGAVVVQIDGLSAPVLRRELLAGRMPTLARWISGGMTLDEWQPLLPTQTSASQAGLLHRRNDGIPGFRWWEKETQRLLVSNHPADAREIEKRVSDGTGLLTGGGASVGNLLSGDASRSYLTAATIDDPARELRRSHVLDWWFLSPYSYLRWIVLSVGEIAKEIVQAARARSGPFRGPRAFPYPFARAATNVLLRHLTTALVIEEMYRSDHRGAREGGGRLSAPLSVRRAFRPRPESRDHVPPPLRQDPRAARGRAQR
;
A
#
# COMPACT_ATOMS: atom_id res chain seq x y z
N MET A 1 8.76 -12.14 28.91
CA MET A 1 8.39 -10.82 29.49
C MET A 1 8.17 -9.68 28.47
N SER A 2 8.07 -9.97 27.16
CA SER A 2 7.94 -8.95 26.08
C SER A 2 6.51 -8.71 25.58
N ALA A 3 5.65 -9.74 25.54
CA ALA A 3 4.28 -9.62 25.01
C ALA A 3 3.35 -8.79 25.92
N LEU A 4 3.37 -9.03 27.23
CA LEU A 4 2.52 -8.30 28.19
C LEU A 4 2.81 -6.79 28.21
N ARG A 5 4.09 -6.40 28.07
CA ARG A 5 4.48 -4.99 27.93
C ARG A 5 3.98 -4.37 26.62
N ARG A 6 3.99 -5.12 25.51
CA ARG A 6 3.42 -4.69 24.22
C ARG A 6 1.91 -4.51 24.29
N VAL A 7 1.20 -5.43 24.92
CA VAL A 7 -0.25 -5.31 25.15
C VAL A 7 -0.55 -4.07 26.01
N ARG A 8 0.18 -3.89 27.12
CA ARG A 8 0.00 -2.73 28.00
C ARG A 8 0.30 -1.41 27.29
N SER A 9 1.38 -1.33 26.52
CA SER A 9 1.74 -0.11 25.78
C SER A 9 0.76 0.18 24.65
N PHE A 10 0.24 -0.85 23.98
CA PHE A 10 -0.82 -0.71 22.98
C PHE A 10 -2.08 -0.11 23.61
N TYR A 11 -2.62 -0.70 24.68
CA TYR A 11 -3.82 -0.18 25.34
C TYR A 11 -3.60 1.19 25.96
N ALA A 12 -2.42 1.48 26.52
CA ALA A 12 -2.08 2.82 26.99
C ALA A 12 -2.10 3.85 25.85
N THR A 13 -1.58 3.48 24.67
CA THR A 13 -1.61 4.33 23.48
C THR A 13 -3.05 4.53 22.98
N GLN A 14 -3.85 3.46 22.89
CA GLN A 14 -5.26 3.56 22.48
C GLN A 14 -6.09 4.41 23.44
N PHE A 15 -5.89 4.25 24.75
CA PHE A 15 -6.56 5.06 25.76
C PHE A 15 -6.12 6.52 25.69
N HIS A 16 -4.84 6.79 25.45
CA HIS A 16 -4.34 8.14 25.22
C HIS A 16 -4.95 8.78 23.97
N LEU A 17 -5.05 8.02 22.87
CA LEU A 17 -5.68 8.47 21.63
C LEU A 17 -7.18 8.72 21.80
N LEU A 18 -7.90 7.86 22.54
CA LEU A 18 -9.31 8.08 22.87
C LEU A 18 -9.50 9.33 23.73
N ARG A 19 -8.61 9.58 24.70
CA ARG A 19 -8.67 10.80 25.53
C ARG A 19 -8.35 12.07 24.76
N ARG A 20 -7.50 12.00 23.73
CA ARG A 20 -7.15 13.12 22.85
C ARG A 20 -8.03 13.20 21.59
N TRP A 21 -9.06 12.37 21.49
CA TRP A 21 -9.91 12.34 20.32
C TRP A 21 -10.75 13.61 20.24
N SER A 22 -10.59 14.35 19.14
CA SER A 22 -11.26 15.62 18.86
C SER A 22 -12.52 15.49 18.00
N GLY A 23 -13.00 14.26 17.75
CA GLY A 23 -14.21 14.04 16.97
C GLY A 23 -15.50 14.30 17.77
N SER A 24 -16.62 14.52 17.07
CA SER A 24 -17.91 14.74 17.73
C SER A 24 -18.44 13.44 18.33
N ARG A 25 -19.01 13.47 19.54
CA ARG A 25 -19.61 12.28 20.19
C ARG A 25 -20.60 11.54 19.27
N ALA A 26 -21.27 12.26 18.37
CA ALA A 26 -22.14 11.70 17.35
C ALA A 26 -21.42 10.78 16.35
N ALA A 27 -20.17 11.06 15.98
CA ALA A 27 -19.39 10.21 15.10
C ALA A 27 -19.04 8.86 15.74
N ILE A 28 -18.72 8.83 17.04
CA ILE A 28 -18.53 7.57 17.79
C ILE A 28 -19.86 6.81 17.88
N ALA A 29 -20.95 7.49 18.25
CA ALA A 29 -22.25 6.85 18.39
C ALA A 29 -22.71 6.22 17.06
N ARG A 30 -22.58 6.96 15.95
CA ARG A 30 -22.87 6.46 14.60
C ARG A 30 -22.03 5.22 14.28
N ARG A 31 -20.73 5.26 14.62
CA ARG A 31 -19.82 4.16 14.35
C ARG A 31 -20.15 2.90 15.17
N ILE A 32 -20.47 3.06 16.44
CA ILE A 32 -20.91 1.96 17.30
C ILE A 32 -22.21 1.37 16.75
N LEU A 33 -23.14 2.21 16.30
CA LEU A 33 -24.40 1.77 15.70
C LEU A 33 -24.19 1.02 14.38
N GLU A 34 -23.30 1.49 13.50
CA GLU A 34 -22.93 0.81 12.26
C GLU A 34 -22.34 -0.59 12.53
N ILE A 35 -21.38 -0.67 13.46
CA ILE A 35 -20.76 -1.94 13.85
C ILE A 35 -21.82 -2.89 14.43
N PHE A 36 -22.66 -2.38 15.34
CA PHE A 36 -23.72 -3.17 15.96
C PHE A 36 -24.73 -3.67 14.93
N ALA A 37 -25.17 -2.81 13.99
CA ALA A 37 -26.10 -3.19 12.94
C ALA A 37 -25.53 -4.30 12.06
N VAL A 38 -24.25 -4.20 11.68
CA VAL A 38 -23.59 -5.26 10.89
C VAL A 38 -23.49 -6.57 11.67
N SER A 39 -23.07 -6.53 12.93
CA SER A 39 -22.99 -7.73 13.76
C SER A 39 -24.38 -8.34 14.00
N ALA A 40 -25.42 -7.53 14.18
CA ALA A 40 -26.80 -8.02 14.32
C ALA A 40 -27.32 -8.69 13.04
N ILE A 41 -27.08 -8.07 11.88
CA ILE A 41 -27.44 -8.64 10.57
C ILE A 41 -26.67 -9.93 10.33
N ALA A 42 -25.35 -9.94 10.58
CA ALA A 42 -24.51 -11.11 10.42
C ALA A 42 -24.98 -12.28 11.28
N LEU A 43 -25.36 -12.01 12.53
CA LEU A 43 -25.90 -13.02 13.44
C LEU A 43 -27.25 -13.53 12.94
N GLY A 44 -28.15 -12.65 12.50
CA GLY A 44 -29.44 -13.03 11.93
C GLY A 44 -29.29 -13.97 10.73
N VAL A 45 -28.39 -13.65 9.80
CA VAL A 45 -28.10 -14.51 8.64
C VAL A 45 -27.46 -15.84 9.08
N THR A 46 -26.59 -15.83 10.11
CA THR A 46 -25.97 -17.06 10.64
C THR A 46 -27.01 -17.99 11.25
N VAL A 47 -27.95 -17.46 12.04
CA VAL A 47 -29.06 -18.23 12.62
C VAL A 47 -29.94 -18.83 11.52
N TRP A 48 -30.21 -18.07 10.46
CA TRP A 48 -30.96 -18.56 9.31
C TRP A 48 -30.21 -19.66 8.53
N ALA A 49 -28.90 -19.50 8.35
CA ALA A 49 -28.08 -20.42 7.57
C ALA A 49 -27.74 -21.74 8.28
N ILE A 50 -27.77 -21.77 9.61
CA ILE A 50 -27.34 -22.94 10.40
C ILE A 50 -28.55 -23.60 11.07
N PRO A 51 -28.94 -24.82 10.63
CA PRO A 51 -30.11 -25.52 11.16
C PRO A 51 -30.05 -25.83 12.67
N GLY A 52 -28.84 -25.87 13.23
CA GLY A 52 -28.60 -26.20 14.64
C GLY A 52 -28.62 -25.04 15.61
N ILE A 53 -29.07 -23.85 15.18
CA ILE A 53 -29.32 -22.69 16.05
C ILE A 53 -30.79 -22.31 15.97
N ARG A 54 -31.46 -22.30 17.12
CA ARG A 54 -32.84 -21.83 17.22
C ARG A 54 -32.92 -20.65 18.15
N VAL A 55 -33.63 -19.62 17.70
CA VAL A 55 -33.89 -18.40 18.48
C VAL A 55 -35.40 -18.30 18.68
N ARG A 56 -35.84 -18.33 19.94
CA ARG A 56 -37.26 -18.26 20.30
C ARG A 56 -37.81 -16.84 20.27
N GLU A 57 -36.95 -15.85 20.55
CA GLU A 57 -37.35 -14.43 20.65
C GLU A 57 -36.42 -13.56 19.78
N PRO A 58 -36.95 -12.68 18.92
CA PRO A 58 -36.13 -11.79 18.09
C PRO A 58 -35.19 -10.88 18.90
N GLY A 59 -35.62 -10.46 20.10
CA GLY A 59 -34.82 -9.62 21.01
C GLY A 59 -33.52 -10.29 21.46
N SER A 60 -33.50 -11.63 21.50
CA SER A 60 -32.29 -12.38 21.87
C SER A 60 -31.17 -12.23 20.85
N VAL A 61 -31.49 -12.00 19.56
CA VAL A 61 -30.48 -11.74 18.52
C VAL A 61 -29.75 -10.44 18.79
N ILE A 62 -30.46 -9.41 19.26
CA ILE A 62 -29.88 -8.11 19.62
C ILE A 62 -28.90 -8.28 20.79
N VAL A 63 -29.34 -8.96 21.85
CA VAL A 63 -28.49 -9.23 23.03
C VAL A 63 -27.28 -10.07 22.65
N ALA A 64 -27.47 -11.13 21.87
CA ALA A 64 -26.40 -11.99 21.41
C ALA A 64 -25.38 -11.25 20.52
N ALA A 65 -25.86 -10.40 19.60
CA ALA A 65 -24.99 -9.54 18.78
C ALA A 65 -24.20 -8.55 19.64
N LEU A 66 -24.82 -7.98 20.68
CA LEU A 66 -24.14 -7.11 21.65
C LEU A 66 -23.04 -7.86 22.41
N VAL A 67 -23.34 -9.06 22.92
CA VAL A 67 -22.38 -9.89 23.67
C VAL A 67 -21.23 -10.34 22.79
N LEU A 68 -21.51 -10.87 21.60
CA LEU A 68 -20.49 -11.32 20.65
C LEU A 68 -19.65 -10.14 20.13
N GLY A 69 -20.30 -9.03 19.79
CA GLY A 69 -19.63 -7.79 19.38
C GLY A 69 -18.71 -7.24 20.47
N ALA A 70 -19.17 -7.20 21.73
CA ALA A 70 -18.36 -6.78 22.87
C ALA A 70 -17.20 -7.75 23.13
N LEU A 71 -17.45 -9.06 23.09
CA LEU A 71 -16.41 -10.09 23.25
C LEU A 71 -15.32 -9.94 22.20
N SER A 72 -15.71 -9.80 20.92
CA SER A 72 -14.78 -9.57 19.82
C SER A 72 -14.04 -8.24 19.98
N ALA A 73 -14.73 -7.15 20.33
CA ALA A 73 -14.11 -5.84 20.52
C ALA A 73 -13.07 -5.81 21.65
N LEU A 74 -13.35 -6.50 22.77
CA LEU A 74 -12.47 -6.52 23.94
C LEU A 74 -11.32 -7.52 23.80
N ALA A 75 -11.58 -8.70 23.25
CA ALA A 75 -10.57 -9.75 23.18
C ALA A 75 -9.62 -9.58 22.02
N ARG A 76 -10.08 -8.99 20.90
CA ARG A 76 -9.27 -8.85 19.69
C ARG A 76 -7.95 -8.11 19.91
N PRO A 77 -7.87 -6.95 20.61
CA PRO A 77 -6.58 -6.31 20.83
C PRO A 77 -5.69 -7.09 21.82
N VAL A 78 -6.26 -7.89 22.72
CA VAL A 78 -5.49 -8.81 23.58
C VAL A 78 -4.88 -9.93 22.73
N LEU A 79 -5.68 -10.60 21.91
CA LEU A 79 -5.26 -11.69 21.03
C LEU A 79 -4.20 -11.22 20.03
N ILE A 80 -4.42 -10.06 19.42
CA ILE A 80 -3.45 -9.42 18.53
C ILE A 80 -2.15 -9.16 19.30
N GLY A 81 -2.17 -8.44 20.43
CA GLY A 81 -0.94 -8.10 21.14
C GLY A 81 -0.18 -9.31 21.70
N LEU A 82 -0.85 -10.43 21.97
CA LEU A 82 -0.24 -11.66 22.47
C LEU A 82 0.29 -12.56 21.34
N LEU A 83 -0.49 -12.76 20.27
CA LEU A 83 -0.25 -13.77 19.25
C LEU A 83 0.31 -13.22 17.93
N SER A 84 0.19 -11.92 17.66
CA SER A 84 0.65 -11.33 16.39
C SER A 84 2.16 -11.48 16.17
N GLY A 85 2.94 -11.61 17.25
CA GLY A 85 4.38 -11.85 17.17
C GLY A 85 4.76 -13.26 16.72
N PHE A 86 3.80 -14.20 16.66
CA PHE A 86 4.02 -15.58 16.21
C PHE A 86 3.50 -15.79 14.79
N SER A 87 2.20 -15.55 14.55
CA SER A 87 1.60 -15.59 13.20
C SER A 87 0.17 -15.01 13.23
N VAL A 88 -0.24 -14.42 12.11
CA VAL A 88 -1.63 -13.96 11.91
C VAL A 88 -2.62 -15.11 11.88
N ILE A 89 -2.21 -16.29 11.40
CA ILE A 89 -3.06 -17.47 11.36
C ILE A 89 -3.46 -17.85 12.80
N PHE A 90 -2.53 -17.78 13.76
CA PHE A 90 -2.83 -18.04 15.17
C PHE A 90 -3.80 -17.01 15.77
N VAL A 91 -3.69 -15.73 15.40
CA VAL A 91 -4.67 -14.70 15.82
C VAL A 91 -6.07 -15.03 15.29
N GLY A 92 -6.18 -15.45 14.02
CA GLY A 92 -7.44 -15.86 13.41
C GLY A 92 -8.06 -17.08 14.10
N ILE A 93 -7.27 -18.14 14.31
CA ILE A 93 -7.72 -19.35 15.01
C ILE A 93 -8.16 -19.02 16.44
N ALA A 94 -7.37 -18.24 17.19
CA ALA A 94 -7.73 -17.88 18.56
C ALA A 94 -9.00 -17.02 18.63
N THR A 95 -9.22 -16.16 17.62
CA THR A 95 -10.46 -15.37 17.51
C THR A 95 -11.66 -16.29 17.27
N LEU A 96 -11.54 -17.27 16.37
CA LEU A 96 -12.59 -18.25 16.11
C LEU A 96 -12.88 -19.11 17.35
N VAL A 97 -11.84 -19.60 18.05
CA VAL A 97 -12.00 -20.37 19.29
C VAL A 97 -12.76 -19.56 20.35
N LEU A 98 -12.37 -18.30 20.54
CA LEU A 98 -13.06 -17.41 21.48
C LEU A 98 -14.50 -17.14 21.07
N GLN A 99 -14.75 -16.96 19.78
CA GLN A 99 -16.09 -16.72 19.26
C GLN A 99 -16.99 -17.95 19.41
N THR A 100 -16.46 -19.16 19.16
CA THR A 100 -17.13 -20.44 19.48
C THR A 100 -17.47 -20.52 20.96
N ALA A 101 -16.56 -20.13 21.84
CA ALA A 101 -16.82 -20.07 23.28
C ALA A 101 -17.92 -19.03 23.60
N GLY A 102 -17.97 -17.90 22.88
CA GLY A 102 -19.05 -16.92 22.96
C GLY A 102 -20.42 -17.52 22.60
N PHE A 103 -20.52 -18.25 21.48
CA PHE A 103 -21.74 -18.96 21.11
C PHE A 103 -22.13 -20.02 22.16
N ALA A 104 -21.17 -20.77 22.68
CA ALA A 104 -21.41 -21.74 23.75
C ALA A 104 -21.79 -21.09 25.10
N LEU A 105 -21.46 -19.82 25.32
CA LEU A 105 -21.91 -19.06 26.47
C LEU A 105 -23.35 -18.57 26.26
N LEU A 106 -23.69 -18.12 25.05
CA LEU A 106 -25.05 -17.71 24.70
C LEU A 106 -26.07 -18.85 24.88
N SER A 107 -25.69 -20.09 24.61
CA SER A 107 -26.57 -21.25 24.84
C SER A 107 -26.86 -21.51 26.33
N ARG A 108 -26.07 -20.95 27.25
CA ARG A 108 -26.28 -21.06 28.71
C ARG A 108 -27.07 -19.87 29.29
N LEU A 109 -27.26 -18.80 28.52
CA LEU A 109 -28.00 -17.64 29.02
C LEU A 109 -29.51 -17.91 28.95
N PRO A 110 -30.27 -17.50 29.98
CA PRO A 110 -31.73 -17.57 29.97
C PRO A 110 -32.25 -16.52 28.97
N GLY A 111 -32.36 -16.90 27.70
CA GLY A 111 -32.68 -15.95 26.63
C GLY A 111 -33.05 -16.58 25.29
N GLY A 112 -33.53 -17.83 25.26
CA GLY A 112 -34.13 -18.39 24.04
C GLY A 112 -33.16 -18.74 22.90
N PHE A 113 -31.84 -18.70 23.10
CA PHE A 113 -30.84 -19.25 22.17
C PHE A 113 -30.57 -20.73 22.49
N GLN A 114 -30.96 -21.61 21.58
CA GLN A 114 -30.66 -23.04 21.67
C GLN A 114 -29.66 -23.41 20.59
N ILE A 115 -28.56 -24.03 20.99
CA ILE A 115 -27.50 -24.48 20.11
C ILE A 115 -27.27 -25.96 20.39
N ASP A 116 -27.39 -26.80 19.36
CA ASP A 116 -27.45 -28.26 19.51
C ASP A 116 -26.14 -28.90 20.01
N GLY A 117 -25.00 -28.18 19.92
CA GLY A 117 -23.72 -28.65 20.45
C GLY A 117 -22.52 -27.76 20.11
N LEU A 118 -21.34 -28.18 20.55
CA LEU A 118 -20.07 -27.47 20.30
C LEU A 118 -19.74 -27.36 18.81
N TRP A 119 -20.08 -28.37 18.01
CA TRP A 119 -19.88 -28.32 16.57
C TRP A 119 -20.75 -27.25 15.91
N SER A 120 -22.04 -27.17 16.28
CA SER A 120 -22.95 -26.12 15.80
C SER A 120 -22.46 -24.73 16.23
N ALA A 121 -21.92 -24.58 17.43
CA ALA A 121 -21.31 -23.33 17.90
C ALA A 121 -20.04 -22.96 17.11
N ALA A 122 -19.21 -23.94 16.74
CA ALA A 122 -17.99 -23.72 15.95
C ALA A 122 -18.31 -23.39 14.48
N LEU A 123 -19.29 -24.06 13.89
CA LEU A 123 -19.76 -23.73 12.55
C LEU A 123 -20.42 -22.34 12.55
N ALA A 124 -21.18 -22.01 13.59
CA ALA A 124 -21.78 -20.69 13.78
C ALA A 124 -20.75 -19.58 13.91
N SER A 125 -19.69 -19.77 14.70
CA SER A 125 -18.63 -18.78 14.81
C SER A 125 -17.93 -18.56 13.48
N LEU A 126 -17.66 -19.63 12.72
CA LEU A 126 -17.05 -19.53 11.40
C LEU A 126 -17.94 -18.76 10.42
N VAL A 127 -19.20 -19.16 10.27
CA VAL A 127 -20.16 -18.54 9.35
C VAL A 127 -20.44 -17.08 9.75
N TYR A 128 -20.65 -16.83 11.04
CA TYR A 128 -20.81 -15.48 11.58
C TYR A 128 -19.60 -14.60 11.27
N SER A 129 -18.39 -15.08 11.56
CA SER A 129 -17.16 -14.32 11.30
C SER A 129 -16.99 -13.97 9.82
N LEU A 130 -17.38 -14.89 8.93
CA LEU A 130 -17.32 -14.69 7.49
C LEU A 130 -18.35 -13.64 7.04
N ILE A 131 -19.60 -13.75 7.48
CA ILE A 131 -20.67 -12.82 7.09
C ILE A 131 -20.42 -11.42 7.67
N ASP A 132 -20.09 -11.32 8.97
CA ASP A 132 -19.77 -10.05 9.64
C ASP A 132 -18.65 -9.34 8.90
N ALA A 133 -17.61 -10.07 8.51
CA ALA A 133 -16.51 -9.50 7.77
C ALA A 133 -16.85 -9.10 6.33
N LEU A 134 -17.64 -9.89 5.61
CA LEU A 134 -18.11 -9.54 4.26
C LEU A 134 -18.96 -8.27 4.29
N LEU A 135 -19.89 -8.17 5.26
CA LEU A 135 -20.72 -6.99 5.46
C LEU A 135 -19.87 -5.78 5.87
N ALA A 136 -18.96 -5.93 6.83
CA ALA A 136 -18.06 -4.87 7.26
C ALA A 136 -17.13 -4.38 6.14
N ALA A 137 -16.69 -5.28 5.26
CA ALA A 137 -15.89 -4.95 4.09
C ALA A 137 -16.70 -4.21 3.02
N GLY A 138 -17.90 -4.70 2.69
CA GLY A 138 -18.78 -4.14 1.67
C GLY A 138 -19.39 -2.79 2.06
N LEU A 139 -19.74 -2.61 3.33
CA LEU A 139 -20.30 -1.35 3.85
C LEU A 139 -19.22 -0.31 4.18
N SER A 140 -17.97 -0.54 3.78
CA SER A 140 -16.79 0.29 4.09
C SER A 140 -16.72 0.72 5.55
N ILE A 141 -17.22 -0.12 6.47
CA ILE A 141 -17.06 0.16 7.89
C ILE A 141 -15.54 0.17 8.14
N GLY A 142 -14.73 -0.69 7.54
CA GLY A 142 -13.27 -0.49 7.53
C GLY A 142 -12.78 0.57 6.51
N ASP A 143 -12.96 1.87 6.73
CA ASP A 143 -12.36 2.89 5.85
C ASP A 143 -10.83 2.85 5.86
N ASP A 144 -10.19 3.03 4.70
CA ASP A 144 -8.72 3.13 4.57
C ASP A 144 -8.18 4.29 5.42
N ASP A 145 -8.96 5.37 5.57
CA ASP A 145 -8.72 6.49 6.48
C ASP A 145 -8.65 6.07 7.95
N SER A 146 -9.35 4.99 8.33
CA SER A 146 -9.29 4.46 9.70
C SER A 146 -7.97 3.74 9.97
N PHE A 147 -7.42 3.01 9.00
CA PHE A 147 -6.11 2.38 9.11
C PHE A 147 -4.99 3.41 9.04
N PHE A 148 -4.93 4.21 7.97
CA PHE A 148 -3.90 5.24 7.81
C PHE A 148 -4.00 6.32 8.88
N GLY A 149 -5.21 6.72 9.27
CA GLY A 149 -5.41 7.65 10.38
C GLY A 149 -4.96 7.07 11.73
N THR A 150 -5.15 5.78 11.97
CA THR A 150 -4.63 5.12 13.19
C THR A 150 -3.11 5.02 13.14
N LEU A 151 -2.53 4.68 11.98
CA LEU A 151 -1.10 4.68 11.75
C LEU A 151 -0.50 6.08 12.02
N CYS A 152 -1.03 7.13 11.41
CA CYS A 152 -0.62 8.52 11.62
C CYS A 152 -0.72 8.92 13.10
N ARG A 153 -1.82 8.59 13.79
CA ARG A 153 -1.99 8.87 15.22
C ARG A 153 -0.95 8.15 16.09
N GLN A 154 -0.70 6.88 15.81
CA GLN A 154 0.29 6.09 16.55
C GLN A 154 1.71 6.61 16.29
N LEU A 155 2.04 6.92 15.04
CA LEU A 155 3.31 7.53 14.68
C LEU A 155 3.47 8.90 15.32
N ALA A 156 2.44 9.73 15.37
CA ALA A 156 2.48 11.03 16.06
C ALA A 156 2.75 10.90 17.57
N VAL A 157 2.27 9.84 18.22
CA VAL A 157 2.54 9.58 19.65
C VAL A 157 3.97 9.06 19.87
N ARG A 158 4.47 8.21 18.97
CA ARG A 158 5.82 7.64 19.06
C ARG A 158 6.90 8.60 18.59
N HIS A 159 6.54 9.44 17.64
CA HIS A 159 7.37 10.45 17.01
C HIS A 159 6.71 11.82 17.16
N PRO A 160 6.67 12.38 18.40
CA PRO A 160 6.06 13.68 18.61
C PRO A 160 6.82 14.75 17.84
N PHE A 161 6.14 15.41 16.89
CA PHE A 161 6.71 16.54 16.15
C PHE A 161 7.33 17.53 17.12
N ALA A 162 8.63 17.83 16.96
CA ALA A 162 9.26 18.85 17.78
C ALA A 162 8.81 20.21 17.25
N PRO A 163 8.26 21.11 18.09
CA PRO A 163 7.91 22.45 17.64
C PRO A 163 9.16 23.14 17.07
N GLY A 164 9.12 23.50 15.78
CA GLY A 164 10.25 24.13 15.08
C GLY A 164 11.16 23.19 14.26
N SER A 165 10.92 21.87 14.25
CA SER A 165 11.70 20.90 13.45
C SER A 165 11.23 20.73 12.01
N ALA A 166 10.33 21.58 11.51
CA ALA A 166 9.79 21.53 10.16
C ALA A 166 10.85 21.81 9.08
N GLY A 167 11.80 20.89 8.93
CA GLY A 167 12.67 20.81 7.79
C GLY A 167 11.83 20.58 6.55
N GLN A 168 12.22 21.20 5.44
CA GLN A 168 11.57 20.99 4.16
C GLN A 168 11.87 19.55 3.70
N GLY A 169 10.85 18.68 3.74
CA GLY A 169 10.89 17.36 3.12
C GLY A 169 10.20 17.39 1.75
N ALA A 170 10.59 16.50 0.86
CA ALA A 170 9.93 16.31 -0.43
C ALA A 170 9.49 14.85 -0.59
N VAL A 171 8.26 14.65 -1.06
CA VAL A 171 7.76 13.35 -1.51
C VAL A 171 7.67 13.41 -3.04
N VAL A 172 8.43 12.54 -3.71
CA VAL A 172 8.42 12.44 -5.18
C VAL A 172 7.66 11.19 -5.58
N VAL A 173 6.56 11.37 -6.30
CA VAL A 173 5.73 10.26 -6.81
C VAL A 173 5.95 10.13 -8.31
N GLN A 174 6.39 8.95 -8.75
CA GLN A 174 6.60 8.64 -10.17
C GLN A 174 5.40 7.83 -10.69
N ILE A 175 4.77 8.30 -11.77
CA ILE A 175 3.67 7.58 -12.43
C ILE A 175 4.19 7.10 -13.78
N ASP A 176 4.48 5.79 -13.87
CA ASP A 176 5.05 5.19 -15.08
C ASP A 176 4.10 5.35 -16.28
N GLY A 177 4.65 5.73 -17.44
CA GLY A 177 3.92 5.87 -18.70
C GLY A 177 2.90 7.03 -18.77
N LEU A 178 2.87 7.95 -17.80
CA LEU A 178 1.93 9.07 -17.83
C LEU A 178 2.42 10.20 -18.74
N SER A 179 1.79 10.36 -19.90
CA SER A 179 2.10 11.47 -20.81
C SER A 179 1.38 12.76 -20.42
N ALA A 180 2.05 13.90 -20.63
CA ALA A 180 1.49 15.22 -20.37
C ALA A 180 0.16 15.49 -21.12
N PRO A 181 -0.01 15.11 -22.40
CA PRO A 181 -1.29 15.30 -23.10
C PRO A 181 -2.44 14.51 -22.49
N VAL A 182 -2.19 13.27 -22.04
CA VAL A 182 -3.21 12.46 -21.36
C VAL A 182 -3.58 13.11 -20.03
N LEU A 183 -2.59 13.46 -19.20
CA LEU A 183 -2.82 14.12 -17.91
C LEU A 183 -3.68 15.39 -18.05
N ARG A 184 -3.35 16.27 -19.02
CA ARG A 184 -4.12 17.50 -19.29
C ARG A 184 -5.55 17.18 -19.70
N ARG A 185 -5.77 16.21 -20.58
CA ARG A 185 -7.12 15.79 -21.01
C ARG A 185 -7.96 15.26 -19.84
N GLU A 186 -7.36 14.44 -18.98
CA GLU A 186 -8.07 13.85 -17.83
C GLU A 186 -8.37 14.90 -16.74
N LEU A 187 -7.50 15.89 -16.55
CA LEU A 187 -7.74 17.06 -15.69
C LEU A 187 -8.91 17.90 -16.20
N LEU A 188 -8.90 18.28 -17.49
CA LEU A 188 -9.97 19.07 -18.11
C LEU A 188 -11.33 18.35 -18.06
N ALA A 189 -11.31 17.02 -18.17
CA ALA A 189 -12.52 16.23 -18.07
C ALA A 189 -13.02 15.98 -16.63
N GLY A 190 -12.39 16.60 -15.63
CA GLY A 190 -12.80 16.50 -14.22
C GLY A 190 -12.54 15.14 -13.57
N ARG A 191 -11.74 14.26 -14.20
CA ARG A 191 -11.48 12.89 -13.70
C ARG A 191 -10.34 12.81 -12.69
N MET A 192 -9.66 13.92 -12.42
CA MET A 192 -8.53 14.00 -11.50
C MET A 192 -8.75 15.08 -10.41
N PRO A 193 -9.79 14.94 -9.56
CA PRO A 193 -10.21 15.99 -8.62
C PRO A 193 -9.11 16.36 -7.61
N THR A 194 -8.31 15.39 -7.16
CA THR A 194 -7.20 15.63 -6.24
C THR A 194 -6.12 16.52 -6.84
N LEU A 195 -5.68 16.23 -8.06
CA LEU A 195 -4.67 17.03 -8.77
C LEU A 195 -5.21 18.40 -9.15
N ALA A 196 -6.47 18.46 -9.62
CA ALA A 196 -7.13 19.73 -9.93
C ALA A 196 -7.16 20.66 -8.71
N ARG A 197 -7.49 20.12 -7.53
CA ARG A 197 -7.42 20.85 -6.27
C ARG A 197 -6.01 21.34 -5.95
N TRP A 198 -4.98 20.52 -6.12
CA TRP A 198 -3.59 20.93 -5.88
C TRP A 198 -3.13 22.04 -6.82
N ILE A 199 -3.48 21.95 -8.10
CA ILE A 199 -3.18 22.98 -9.10
C ILE A 199 -3.89 24.29 -8.74
N SER A 200 -5.18 24.23 -8.37
CA SER A 200 -5.92 25.42 -7.91
C SER A 200 -5.35 26.02 -6.61
N GLY A 201 -4.68 25.20 -5.80
CA GLY A 201 -4.00 25.61 -4.57
C GLY A 201 -2.57 26.13 -4.77
N GLY A 202 -2.10 26.27 -6.02
CA GLY A 202 -0.81 26.87 -6.34
C GLY A 202 0.27 25.92 -6.84
N MET A 203 0.00 24.62 -7.04
CA MET A 203 0.94 23.73 -7.74
C MET A 203 0.98 24.02 -9.25
N THR A 204 2.16 23.94 -9.84
CA THR A 204 2.36 24.07 -11.30
C THR A 204 2.39 22.71 -11.97
N LEU A 205 2.01 22.67 -13.25
CA LEU A 205 2.15 21.52 -14.12
C LEU A 205 3.20 21.82 -15.19
N ASP A 206 4.39 21.30 -14.98
CA ASP A 206 5.53 21.44 -15.88
C ASP A 206 5.74 20.15 -16.68
N GLU A 207 5.97 20.29 -17.99
CA GLU A 207 6.24 19.15 -18.86
C GLU A 207 7.71 18.75 -18.77
N TRP A 208 7.95 17.46 -18.56
CA TRP A 208 9.28 16.88 -18.53
C TRP A 208 9.49 16.02 -19.78
N GLN A 209 10.54 16.33 -20.54
CA GLN A 209 10.94 15.57 -21.70
C GLN A 209 11.98 14.51 -21.31
N PRO A 210 11.66 13.21 -21.35
CA PRO A 210 12.62 12.16 -21.05
C PRO A 210 13.65 12.03 -22.18
N LEU A 211 14.87 11.64 -21.82
CA LEU A 211 15.91 11.27 -22.78
C LEU A 211 15.61 9.89 -23.40
N LEU A 212 16.19 9.63 -24.56
CA LEU A 212 16.15 8.31 -25.18
C LEU A 212 17.22 7.39 -24.55
N PRO A 213 16.89 6.12 -24.25
CA PRO A 213 15.60 5.47 -24.46
C PRO A 213 14.59 5.86 -23.36
N THR A 214 13.32 6.11 -23.73
CA THR A 214 12.24 6.45 -22.79
C THR A 214 11.73 5.20 -22.06
N GLN A 215 12.61 4.54 -21.33
CA GLN A 215 12.35 3.32 -20.57
C GLN A 215 12.48 3.61 -19.06
N THR A 216 11.79 2.83 -18.24
CA THR A 216 11.73 3.03 -16.78
C THR A 216 13.13 3.03 -16.16
N SER A 217 14.00 2.08 -16.52
CA SER A 217 15.37 2.00 -15.98
C SER A 217 16.23 3.21 -16.32
N ALA A 218 16.24 3.64 -17.59
CA ALA A 218 16.99 4.82 -18.02
C ALA A 218 16.44 6.12 -17.39
N SER A 219 15.12 6.25 -17.29
CA SER A 219 14.46 7.43 -16.70
C SER A 219 14.72 7.52 -15.20
N GLN A 220 14.61 6.41 -14.47
CA GLN A 220 14.89 6.37 -13.04
C GLN A 220 16.37 6.59 -12.74
N ALA A 221 17.28 6.02 -13.55
CA ALA A 221 18.71 6.26 -13.40
C ALA A 221 19.04 7.76 -13.57
N GLY A 222 18.48 8.39 -14.60
CA GLY A 222 18.61 9.83 -14.83
C GLY A 222 18.05 10.68 -13.69
N LEU A 223 16.86 10.34 -13.18
CA LEU A 223 16.22 11.09 -12.09
C LEU A 223 16.95 10.93 -10.75
N LEU A 224 17.33 9.70 -10.41
CA LEU A 224 17.83 9.34 -9.08
C LEU A 224 19.36 9.44 -8.97
N HIS A 225 20.10 9.18 -10.04
CA HIS A 225 21.58 9.17 -10.02
C HIS A 225 22.19 10.21 -10.98
N ARG A 226 21.37 11.03 -11.66
CA ARG A 226 21.82 12.03 -12.66
C ARG A 226 22.62 11.43 -13.81
N ARG A 227 22.51 10.11 -14.02
CA ARG A 227 23.24 9.36 -15.03
C ARG A 227 22.38 8.22 -15.55
N ASN A 228 22.31 8.06 -16.86
CA ASN A 228 21.59 6.98 -17.53
C ASN A 228 22.41 6.30 -18.64
N ASP A 229 23.73 6.54 -18.65
CA ASP A 229 24.66 5.92 -19.60
C ASP A 229 24.65 4.39 -19.47
N GLY A 230 24.85 3.69 -20.59
CA GLY A 230 24.98 2.23 -20.59
C GLY A 230 23.67 1.46 -20.41
N ILE A 231 22.51 2.13 -20.49
CA ILE A 231 21.18 1.52 -20.45
C ILE A 231 20.49 1.71 -21.82
N PRO A 232 20.73 0.83 -22.81
CA PRO A 232 20.20 1.00 -24.16
C PRO A 232 18.71 0.63 -24.29
N GLY A 233 18.11 -0.02 -23.29
CA GLY A 233 16.70 -0.39 -23.30
C GLY A 233 16.25 -1.11 -22.03
N PHE A 234 15.01 -1.59 -22.02
CA PHE A 234 14.47 -2.37 -20.89
C PHE A 234 15.08 -3.78 -20.81
N ARG A 235 15.36 -4.37 -21.97
CA ARG A 235 16.09 -5.63 -22.14
C ARG A 235 17.19 -5.42 -23.18
N TRP A 236 18.40 -5.89 -22.90
CA TRP A 236 19.48 -5.84 -23.86
C TRP A 236 20.48 -6.97 -23.65
N TRP A 237 21.16 -7.34 -24.73
CA TRP A 237 22.22 -8.32 -24.69
C TRP A 237 23.55 -7.64 -24.32
N GLU A 238 24.17 -8.10 -23.24
CA GLU A 238 25.50 -7.69 -22.80
C GLU A 238 26.54 -8.58 -23.48
N LYS A 239 27.39 -7.97 -24.33
CA LYS A 239 28.39 -8.71 -25.11
C LYS A 239 29.54 -9.18 -24.23
N GLU A 240 29.95 -8.40 -23.24
CA GLU A 240 31.07 -8.72 -22.36
C GLU A 240 30.81 -9.98 -21.54
N THR A 241 29.58 -10.13 -21.02
CA THR A 241 29.20 -11.27 -20.16
C THR A 241 28.35 -12.30 -20.89
N GLN A 242 28.05 -12.10 -22.18
CA GLN A 242 27.19 -12.96 -22.98
C GLN A 242 25.85 -13.30 -22.30
N ARG A 243 25.17 -12.28 -21.75
CA ARG A 243 23.89 -12.47 -21.04
C ARG A 243 22.86 -11.43 -21.44
N LEU A 244 21.59 -11.81 -21.29
CA LEU A 244 20.47 -10.88 -21.43
C LEU A 244 20.25 -10.17 -20.08
N LEU A 245 20.47 -8.85 -20.06
CA LEU A 245 20.07 -8.01 -18.93
C LEU A 245 18.60 -7.63 -19.08
N VAL A 246 17.85 -7.78 -17.99
CA VAL A 246 16.43 -7.39 -17.92
C VAL A 246 16.24 -6.45 -16.74
N SER A 247 15.83 -5.21 -17.02
CA SER A 247 15.80 -4.15 -16.00
C SER A 247 14.99 -4.50 -14.75
N ASN A 248 13.89 -5.27 -14.86
CA ASN A 248 13.06 -5.65 -13.71
C ASN A 248 13.53 -6.90 -12.96
N HIS A 249 14.59 -7.57 -13.40
CA HIS A 249 15.19 -8.67 -12.64
C HIS A 249 16.08 -8.10 -11.53
N PRO A 250 15.90 -8.49 -10.26
CA PRO A 250 16.64 -7.94 -9.14
C PRO A 250 18.17 -7.92 -9.30
N ALA A 251 18.76 -9.03 -9.74
CA ALA A 251 20.20 -9.15 -9.96
C ALA A 251 20.71 -8.20 -11.04
N ASP A 252 19.93 -8.02 -12.12
CA ASP A 252 20.28 -7.11 -13.22
C ASP A 252 20.05 -5.66 -12.82
N ALA A 253 18.97 -5.35 -12.10
CA ALA A 253 18.72 -4.03 -11.53
C ALA A 253 19.86 -3.59 -10.58
N ARG A 254 20.39 -4.52 -9.78
CA ARG A 254 21.55 -4.27 -8.91
C ARG A 254 22.80 -3.96 -9.72
N GLU A 255 23.03 -4.69 -10.81
CA GLU A 255 24.16 -4.42 -11.70
C GLU A 255 24.01 -3.05 -12.38
N ILE A 256 22.80 -2.68 -12.80
CA ILE A 256 22.51 -1.35 -13.34
C ILE A 256 22.82 -0.29 -12.28
N GLU A 257 22.29 -0.42 -11.06
CA GLU A 257 22.53 0.53 -9.96
C GLU A 257 24.03 0.69 -9.67
N LYS A 258 24.77 -0.43 -9.60
CA LYS A 258 26.22 -0.44 -9.38
C LYS A 258 26.99 0.36 -10.42
N ARG A 259 26.51 0.42 -11.66
CA ARG A 259 27.15 1.15 -12.77
C ARG A 259 26.80 2.63 -12.80
N VAL A 260 25.57 2.99 -12.40
CA VAL A 260 25.10 4.38 -12.45
C VAL A 260 25.32 5.14 -11.14
N SER A 261 25.42 4.45 -10.01
CA SER A 261 25.63 5.04 -8.69
C SER A 261 27.07 5.53 -8.52
N ASP A 262 27.20 6.75 -8.00
CA ASP A 262 28.45 7.34 -7.51
C ASP A 262 28.42 7.56 -5.98
N GLY A 263 27.40 7.03 -5.30
CA GLY A 263 27.13 7.25 -3.87
C GLY A 263 26.51 8.60 -3.53
N THR A 264 26.27 9.47 -4.51
CA THR A 264 25.72 10.82 -4.34
C THR A 264 24.34 10.99 -4.98
N GLY A 265 23.60 9.89 -5.14
CA GLY A 265 22.22 9.88 -5.61
C GLY A 265 21.27 10.80 -4.84
N LEU A 266 20.11 11.07 -5.43
CA LEU A 266 19.11 12.02 -4.95
C LEU A 266 18.65 11.74 -3.52
N LEU A 267 18.68 10.47 -3.07
CA LEU A 267 18.17 10.03 -1.78
C LEU A 267 19.29 9.75 -0.76
N THR A 268 20.54 10.11 -1.08
CA THR A 268 21.67 10.10 -0.13
C THR A 268 21.39 11.01 1.07
N GLY A 269 21.97 10.70 2.24
CA GLY A 269 21.84 11.55 3.44
C GLY A 269 20.60 11.27 4.29
N GLY A 270 20.01 10.08 4.17
CA GLY A 270 18.91 9.65 5.03
C GLY A 270 17.55 9.55 4.35
N GLY A 271 17.48 9.67 3.01
CA GLY A 271 16.27 9.44 2.23
C GLY A 271 15.83 7.97 2.21
N ALA A 272 14.63 7.75 1.65
CA ALA A 272 14.02 6.44 1.49
C ALA A 272 13.48 6.23 0.06
N SER A 273 13.73 5.05 -0.51
CA SER A 273 13.15 4.60 -1.78
C SER A 273 12.07 3.55 -1.53
N VAL A 274 10.90 3.69 -2.16
CA VAL A 274 9.76 2.77 -1.99
C VAL A 274 9.23 2.38 -3.37
N GLY A 275 9.32 1.09 -3.72
CA GLY A 275 8.72 0.56 -4.96
C GLY A 275 9.41 0.97 -6.26
N ASN A 276 10.67 1.42 -6.22
CA ASN A 276 11.43 1.83 -7.41
C ASN A 276 12.24 0.67 -8.00
N LEU A 277 12.78 0.86 -9.21
CA LEU A 277 13.78 -0.05 -9.76
C LEU A 277 15.15 0.14 -9.08
N LEU A 278 15.56 1.40 -8.96
CA LEU A 278 16.84 1.82 -8.39
C LEU A 278 16.63 2.55 -7.07
N SER A 279 17.58 2.45 -6.14
CA SER A 279 17.46 3.03 -4.80
C SER A 279 17.72 4.54 -4.75
N GLY A 280 18.44 5.11 -5.72
CA GLY A 280 18.88 6.51 -5.64
C GLY A 280 19.86 6.77 -4.50
N ASP A 281 20.62 5.75 -4.09
CA ASP A 281 21.54 5.75 -2.94
C ASP A 281 20.85 6.00 -1.60
N ALA A 282 19.56 5.65 -1.52
CA ALA A 282 18.79 5.76 -0.30
C ALA A 282 19.35 4.86 0.81
N SER A 283 19.49 5.45 2.00
CA SER A 283 19.86 4.70 3.21
C SER A 283 18.85 3.61 3.60
N ARG A 284 17.61 3.77 3.15
CA ARG A 284 16.49 2.85 3.38
C ARG A 284 15.80 2.60 2.05
N SER A 285 15.57 1.33 1.74
CA SER A 285 15.02 0.93 0.47
C SER A 285 14.00 -0.16 0.74
N TYR A 286 12.79 0.00 0.22
CA TYR A 286 11.69 -0.94 0.43
C TYR A 286 11.11 -1.32 -0.92
N LEU A 287 10.94 -2.62 -1.18
CA LEU A 287 10.33 -3.12 -2.41
C LEU A 287 11.04 -2.59 -3.66
N THR A 288 12.35 -2.35 -3.57
CA THR A 288 13.15 -1.75 -4.65
C THR A 288 13.98 -2.83 -5.32
N ALA A 289 13.80 -3.01 -6.63
CA ALA A 289 14.31 -4.19 -7.34
C ALA A 289 15.83 -4.39 -7.17
N ALA A 290 16.63 -3.34 -7.26
CA ALA A 290 18.09 -3.43 -7.11
C ALA A 290 18.57 -3.84 -5.70
N THR A 291 17.76 -3.58 -4.66
CA THR A 291 18.11 -3.82 -3.25
C THR A 291 17.31 -4.95 -2.60
N ILE A 292 16.38 -5.59 -3.33
CA ILE A 292 15.43 -6.56 -2.76
C ILE A 292 16.10 -7.82 -2.19
N ASP A 293 17.27 -8.21 -2.71
CA ASP A 293 18.04 -9.34 -2.16
C ASP A 293 19.11 -8.91 -1.13
N ASP A 294 19.08 -7.67 -0.62
CA ASP A 294 19.91 -7.23 0.51
C ASP A 294 19.07 -7.12 1.80
N PRO A 295 19.07 -8.18 2.65
CA PRO A 295 18.30 -8.21 3.89
C PRO A 295 18.68 -7.08 4.86
N ALA A 296 19.90 -6.55 4.77
CA ALA A 296 20.39 -5.48 5.64
C ALA A 296 19.78 -4.12 5.29
N ARG A 297 19.41 -3.90 4.02
CA ARG A 297 18.76 -2.66 3.54
C ARG A 297 17.24 -2.72 3.57
N GLU A 298 16.62 -3.89 3.35
CA GLU A 298 15.15 -4.02 3.34
C GLU A 298 14.53 -4.30 4.71
N LEU A 299 15.14 -5.13 5.57
CA LEU A 299 14.33 -5.93 6.50
C LEU A 299 14.69 -5.89 7.98
N ARG A 300 15.64 -5.05 8.44
CA ARG A 300 15.99 -5.01 9.88
C ARG A 300 15.42 -3.85 10.70
N ARG A 301 14.65 -2.90 10.12
CA ARG A 301 14.24 -1.68 10.86
C ARG A 301 12.86 -1.09 10.55
N SER A 302 12.03 -1.66 9.67
CA SER A 302 10.65 -1.16 9.50
C SER A 302 9.71 -1.90 10.45
N HIS A 303 9.26 -1.20 11.49
CA HIS A 303 8.16 -1.66 12.35
C HIS A 303 6.83 -1.78 11.59
N VAL A 304 6.79 -1.33 10.33
CA VAL A 304 5.66 -1.47 9.42
C VAL A 304 5.33 -2.92 9.10
N LEU A 305 6.30 -3.83 8.97
CA LEU A 305 5.95 -5.24 8.70
C LEU A 305 5.35 -5.92 9.92
N ASP A 306 5.90 -5.67 11.12
CA ASP A 306 5.31 -6.14 12.36
C ASP A 306 3.85 -5.67 12.49
N TRP A 307 3.56 -4.43 12.08
CA TRP A 307 2.25 -3.77 12.22
C TRP A 307 1.30 -3.94 11.04
N TRP A 308 1.82 -4.26 9.86
CA TRP A 308 1.06 -4.65 8.67
C TRP A 308 0.14 -5.82 9.05
N PHE A 309 0.66 -6.74 9.86
CA PHE A 309 -0.02 -7.91 10.43
C PHE A 309 -0.98 -7.65 11.60
N LEU A 310 -1.13 -6.42 12.10
CA LEU A 310 -1.95 -6.12 13.30
C LEU A 310 -3.40 -5.70 13.04
N SER A 311 -3.85 -5.52 11.79
CA SER A 311 -5.26 -5.17 11.51
C SER A 311 -5.99 -6.29 10.76
N PRO A 312 -6.48 -7.35 11.43
CA PRO A 312 -7.24 -8.45 10.80
C PRO A 312 -8.48 -8.02 9.99
N TYR A 313 -9.03 -6.82 10.21
CA TYR A 313 -10.20 -6.29 9.49
C TYR A 313 -9.74 -5.72 8.14
N SER A 314 -8.55 -5.13 8.12
CA SER A 314 -7.88 -4.71 6.89
C SER A 314 -7.57 -5.94 6.02
N TYR A 315 -7.13 -7.06 6.60
CA TYR A 315 -6.87 -8.29 5.84
C TYR A 315 -8.11 -8.83 5.11
N LEU A 316 -9.23 -8.96 5.81
CA LEU A 316 -10.42 -9.55 5.20
C LEU A 316 -11.08 -8.59 4.20
N ARG A 317 -11.04 -7.28 4.48
CA ARG A 317 -11.38 -6.26 3.47
C ARG A 317 -10.45 -6.34 2.26
N TRP A 318 -9.15 -6.53 2.44
CA TRP A 318 -8.20 -6.68 1.33
C TRP A 318 -8.46 -7.94 0.52
N ILE A 319 -8.86 -9.05 1.15
CA ILE A 319 -9.31 -10.25 0.45
C ILE A 319 -10.56 -9.92 -0.38
N VAL A 320 -11.56 -9.25 0.20
CA VAL A 320 -12.79 -8.86 -0.52
C VAL A 320 -12.47 -7.90 -1.68
N LEU A 321 -11.65 -6.88 -1.47
CA LEU A 321 -11.20 -5.97 -2.52
C LEU A 321 -10.39 -6.70 -3.60
N SER A 322 -9.59 -7.70 -3.21
CA SER A 322 -8.82 -8.54 -4.14
C SER A 322 -9.75 -9.38 -5.00
N VAL A 323 -10.77 -10.00 -4.41
CA VAL A 323 -11.84 -10.71 -5.13
C VAL A 323 -12.59 -9.74 -6.05
N GLY A 324 -12.89 -8.52 -5.58
CA GLY A 324 -13.49 -7.46 -6.38
C GLY A 324 -12.63 -7.06 -7.59
N GLU A 325 -11.32 -6.89 -7.42
CA GLU A 325 -10.40 -6.60 -8.52
C GLU A 325 -10.27 -7.79 -9.50
N ILE A 326 -10.28 -9.03 -9.00
CA ILE A 326 -10.33 -10.23 -9.85
C ILE A 326 -11.63 -10.26 -10.66
N ALA A 327 -12.78 -10.08 -10.02
CA ALA A 327 -14.08 -10.07 -10.68
C ALA A 327 -14.18 -8.95 -11.72
N LYS A 328 -13.69 -7.74 -11.38
CA LYS A 328 -13.60 -6.61 -12.29
C LYS A 328 -12.71 -6.92 -13.49
N GLU A 329 -11.55 -7.56 -13.30
CA GLU A 329 -10.71 -7.98 -14.42
C GLU A 329 -11.40 -9.01 -15.30
N ILE A 330 -12.10 -10.01 -14.72
CA ILE A 330 -12.85 -11.01 -15.50
C ILE A 330 -13.92 -10.33 -16.37
N VAL A 331 -14.68 -9.39 -15.80
CA VAL A 331 -15.69 -8.61 -16.53
C VAL A 331 -15.06 -7.72 -17.61
N GLN A 332 -13.94 -7.05 -17.29
CA GLN A 332 -13.21 -6.22 -18.24
C GLN A 332 -12.59 -7.04 -19.37
N ALA A 333 -12.05 -8.21 -19.09
CA ALA A 333 -11.53 -9.15 -20.06
C ALA A 333 -12.64 -9.67 -20.99
N ALA A 334 -13.83 -9.95 -20.46
CA ALA A 334 -15.00 -10.33 -21.25
C ALA A 334 -15.46 -9.19 -22.18
N ARG A 335 -15.52 -7.95 -21.68
CA ARG A 335 -15.90 -6.75 -22.46
C ARG A 335 -14.83 -6.32 -23.47
N ALA A 336 -13.56 -6.56 -23.17
CA ALA A 336 -12.45 -6.21 -24.06
C ALA A 336 -12.37 -7.11 -25.31
N ARG A 337 -13.09 -8.24 -25.34
CA ARG A 337 -13.19 -9.10 -26.54
C ARG A 337 -13.75 -8.36 -27.76
N SER A 338 -14.54 -7.30 -27.53
CA SER A 338 -15.11 -6.44 -28.58
C SER A 338 -14.44 -5.06 -28.71
N GLY A 339 -13.34 -4.81 -27.99
CA GLY A 339 -12.63 -3.51 -27.98
C GLY A 339 -11.29 -3.49 -28.74
N PRO A 340 -10.70 -2.30 -28.96
CA PRO A 340 -9.48 -2.13 -29.77
C PRO A 340 -8.17 -2.56 -29.07
N PHE A 341 -8.16 -2.75 -27.74
CA PHE A 341 -6.95 -3.13 -26.99
C PHE A 341 -6.97 -4.61 -26.59
N ARG A 342 -6.18 -5.43 -27.30
CA ARG A 342 -6.07 -6.89 -27.09
C ARG A 342 -4.74 -7.22 -26.43
N GLY A 343 -4.76 -7.48 -25.12
CA GLY A 343 -3.63 -8.04 -24.38
C GLY A 343 -4.02 -9.34 -23.67
N PRO A 344 -3.07 -10.23 -23.35
CA PRO A 344 -3.35 -11.45 -22.59
C PRO A 344 -3.78 -11.09 -21.17
N ARG A 345 -5.09 -11.06 -20.92
CA ARG A 345 -5.72 -10.81 -19.62
C ARG A 345 -6.14 -12.10 -18.90
N ALA A 346 -5.58 -13.23 -19.34
CA ALA A 346 -5.86 -14.54 -18.77
C ALA A 346 -5.18 -14.70 -17.40
N PHE A 347 -5.60 -15.73 -16.66
CA PHE A 347 -4.89 -16.17 -15.46
C PHE A 347 -3.39 -16.36 -15.78
N PRO A 348 -2.45 -15.91 -14.92
CA PRO A 348 -2.61 -15.43 -13.54
C PRO A 348 -2.78 -13.91 -13.36
N TYR A 349 -2.96 -13.15 -14.45
CA TYR A 349 -3.01 -11.67 -14.39
C TYR A 349 -4.01 -11.09 -13.37
N PRO A 350 -5.25 -11.61 -13.20
CA PRO A 350 -6.16 -11.10 -12.18
C PRO A 350 -5.62 -11.17 -10.75
N PHE A 351 -4.86 -12.23 -10.42
CA PHE A 351 -4.23 -12.37 -9.10
C PHE A 351 -3.09 -11.38 -8.91
N ALA A 352 -2.24 -11.21 -9.94
CA ALA A 352 -1.19 -10.22 -9.92
C ALA A 352 -1.76 -8.80 -9.74
N ARG A 353 -2.84 -8.48 -10.45
CA ARG A 353 -3.56 -7.20 -10.35
C ARG A 353 -4.14 -6.96 -8.96
N ALA A 354 -4.77 -7.98 -8.36
CA ALA A 354 -5.30 -7.87 -7.01
C ALA A 354 -4.18 -7.67 -5.97
N ALA A 355 -3.08 -8.43 -6.10
CA ALA A 355 -1.93 -8.29 -5.22
C ALA A 355 -1.31 -6.88 -5.31
N THR A 356 -1.17 -6.31 -6.51
CA THR A 356 -0.59 -4.97 -6.69
C THR A 356 -1.54 -3.84 -6.29
N ASN A 357 -2.80 -3.88 -6.74
CA ASN A 357 -3.76 -2.80 -6.50
C ASN A 357 -4.29 -2.76 -5.07
N VAL A 358 -4.27 -3.90 -4.36
CA VAL A 358 -4.75 -3.99 -2.99
C VAL A 358 -3.56 -4.07 -2.04
N LEU A 359 -2.84 -5.19 -2.00
CA LEU A 359 -1.84 -5.42 -0.95
C LEU A 359 -0.64 -4.46 -1.07
N LEU A 360 -0.03 -4.40 -2.25
CA LEU A 360 1.16 -3.59 -2.48
C LEU A 360 0.85 -2.10 -2.31
N ARG A 361 -0.28 -1.62 -2.85
CA ARG A 361 -0.75 -0.24 -2.66
C ARG A 361 -0.85 0.17 -1.19
N HIS A 362 -1.45 -0.68 -0.34
CA HIS A 362 -1.58 -0.34 1.08
C HIS A 362 -0.24 -0.35 1.80
N LEU A 363 0.61 -1.32 1.48
CA LEU A 363 1.95 -1.44 2.07
C LEU A 363 2.82 -0.24 1.70
N THR A 364 2.89 0.14 0.41
CA THR A 364 3.69 1.29 -0.05
C THR A 364 3.20 2.59 0.58
N THR A 365 1.88 2.79 0.67
CA THR A 365 1.31 3.97 1.32
C THR A 365 1.67 4.04 2.81
N ALA A 366 1.60 2.90 3.52
CA ALA A 366 1.98 2.84 4.93
C ALA A 366 3.48 3.12 5.16
N LEU A 367 4.34 2.61 4.28
CA LEU A 367 5.79 2.86 4.32
C LEU A 367 6.11 4.35 4.08
N VAL A 368 5.45 4.98 3.10
CA VAL A 368 5.61 6.42 2.84
C VAL A 368 5.17 7.25 4.05
N ILE A 369 4.03 6.92 4.66
CA ILE A 369 3.57 7.59 5.88
C ILE A 369 4.60 7.43 7.02
N GLU A 370 5.12 6.23 7.24
CA GLU A 370 6.13 6.00 8.29
C GLU A 370 7.39 6.87 8.07
N GLU A 371 7.89 6.92 6.84
CA GLU A 371 9.06 7.71 6.48
C GLU A 371 8.84 9.23 6.62
N MET A 372 7.63 9.71 6.35
CA MET A 372 7.24 11.11 6.59
C MET A 372 7.33 11.47 8.08
N TYR A 373 6.88 10.59 8.98
CA TYR A 373 6.96 10.80 10.43
C TYR A 373 8.38 10.60 11.00
N ARG A 374 9.19 9.73 10.37
CA ARG A 374 10.55 9.42 10.80
C ARG A 374 11.55 10.53 10.47
N SER A 375 11.40 11.19 9.33
CA SER A 375 12.36 12.17 8.81
C SER A 375 12.44 13.45 9.66
N ASP A 376 11.35 13.83 10.31
CA ASP A 376 11.25 15.02 11.19
C ASP A 376 12.13 14.90 12.47
N HIS A 377 12.37 13.69 12.94
CA HIS A 377 13.08 13.45 14.20
C HIS A 377 14.61 13.57 14.15
N ARG A 378 15.24 13.45 12.97
CA ARG A 378 16.70 13.58 12.86
C ARG A 378 17.16 15.02 12.59
N GLY A 379 16.35 15.82 11.89
CA GLY A 379 16.63 17.27 11.73
C GLY A 379 16.78 17.99 13.07
N ALA A 380 16.05 17.55 14.10
CA ALA A 380 16.14 18.08 15.46
C ALA A 380 17.38 17.60 16.26
N ARG A 381 18.02 16.48 15.91
CA ARG A 381 19.18 15.94 16.64
C ARG A 381 20.53 16.35 16.05
N GLU A 382 20.58 16.65 14.76
CA GLU A 382 21.82 17.00 14.04
C GLU A 382 21.98 18.52 13.81
N GLY A 383 21.03 19.34 14.29
CA GLY A 383 20.99 20.81 14.15
C GLY A 383 22.07 21.61 14.90
N GLY A 384 23.26 21.05 15.11
CA GLY A 384 24.47 21.78 15.49
C GLY A 384 25.44 22.03 14.33
N GLY A 385 25.25 21.36 13.18
CA GLY A 385 26.06 21.56 11.98
C GLY A 385 25.33 22.42 10.97
N ARG A 386 25.95 23.52 10.51
CA ARG A 386 25.45 24.35 9.41
C ARG A 386 25.10 23.47 8.21
N LEU A 387 23.80 23.26 7.97
CA LEU A 387 23.30 22.71 6.72
C LEU A 387 23.74 23.64 5.60
N SER A 388 24.56 23.11 4.69
CA SER A 388 24.92 23.75 3.44
C SER A 388 23.63 24.15 2.71
N ALA A 389 23.62 25.35 2.12
CA ALA A 389 22.45 25.96 1.49
C ALA A 389 21.60 24.96 0.68
N PRO A 390 20.26 25.09 0.72
CA PRO A 390 19.37 24.16 0.04
C PRO A 390 19.75 24.09 -1.45
N LEU A 391 20.11 22.89 -1.91
CA LEU A 391 20.17 22.58 -3.34
C LEU A 391 18.77 22.85 -3.89
N SER A 392 18.58 24.02 -4.49
CA SER A 392 17.33 24.35 -5.17
C SER A 392 17.07 23.23 -6.18
N VAL A 393 15.96 22.51 -6.02
CA VAL A 393 15.54 21.46 -6.96
C VAL A 393 15.55 22.00 -8.40
N ARG A 394 15.31 23.30 -8.59
CA ARG A 394 15.44 24.02 -9.87
C ARG A 394 16.81 23.92 -10.57
N ARG A 395 17.92 23.70 -9.86
CA ARG A 395 19.26 23.57 -10.48
C ARG A 395 19.54 22.17 -11.00
N ALA A 396 18.89 21.13 -10.47
CA ALA A 396 19.02 19.77 -10.99
C ALA A 396 18.30 19.58 -12.34
N PHE A 397 17.38 20.49 -12.70
CA PHE A 397 16.53 20.42 -13.90
C PHE A 397 16.92 21.39 -15.03
N ARG A 398 18.11 22.03 -14.99
CA ARG A 398 18.58 22.81 -16.15
C ARG A 398 19.29 21.89 -17.15
N PRO A 399 18.82 21.75 -18.40
CA PRO A 399 19.66 21.19 -19.44
C PRO A 399 20.93 22.06 -19.57
N ARG A 400 22.10 21.42 -19.73
CA ARG A 400 23.33 22.14 -20.11
C ARG A 400 23.07 22.85 -21.44
N PRO A 401 23.53 24.10 -21.63
CA PRO A 401 23.52 24.71 -22.95
C PRO A 401 24.36 23.84 -23.89
N GLU A 402 23.75 23.34 -24.96
CA GLU A 402 24.46 22.62 -26.02
C GLU A 402 25.56 23.50 -26.59
N SER A 403 26.80 23.01 -26.59
CA SER A 403 27.89 23.59 -27.36
C SER A 403 27.51 23.46 -28.85
N ARG A 404 27.36 24.59 -29.53
CA ARG A 404 26.96 24.71 -30.94
C ARG A 404 27.99 24.19 -31.97
N ASP A 405 28.99 23.43 -31.53
CA ASP A 405 30.08 22.99 -32.38
C ASP A 405 29.99 21.47 -32.60
N HIS A 406 29.00 21.06 -33.40
CA HIS A 406 29.09 19.91 -34.32
C HIS A 406 27.71 19.63 -34.92
N VAL A 407 27.41 20.31 -36.03
CA VAL A 407 26.39 19.85 -36.98
C VAL A 407 27.09 18.89 -37.94
N PRO A 408 26.78 17.57 -37.93
CA PRO A 408 27.28 16.68 -38.98
C PRO A 408 26.59 17.02 -40.32
N PRO A 409 27.30 16.92 -41.46
CA PRO A 409 26.73 17.28 -42.76
C PRO A 409 25.60 16.31 -43.16
N PRO A 410 24.60 16.77 -43.93
CA PRO A 410 23.48 15.95 -44.34
C PRO A 410 23.94 14.80 -45.25
N LEU A 411 23.45 13.60 -44.96
CA LEU A 411 23.63 12.39 -45.76
C LEU A 411 23.15 12.62 -47.19
N ARG A 412 24.05 12.53 -48.18
CA ARG A 412 23.68 12.46 -49.60
C ARG A 412 22.85 11.20 -49.84
N GLN A 413 21.60 11.39 -50.25
CA GLN A 413 20.76 10.29 -50.73
C GLN A 413 21.29 9.80 -52.09
N ASP A 414 21.72 8.54 -52.15
CA ASP A 414 22.07 7.87 -53.40
C ASP A 414 20.78 7.49 -54.16
N PRO A 415 20.53 8.00 -55.38
CA PRO A 415 19.31 7.72 -56.13
C PRO A 415 19.18 6.28 -56.64
N ARG A 416 20.16 5.39 -56.41
CA ARG A 416 20.15 4.02 -56.97
C ARG A 416 19.51 2.96 -56.07
N ALA A 417 19.08 3.28 -54.84
CA ALA A 417 18.47 2.30 -53.93
C ALA A 417 16.95 2.10 -54.11
N ALA A 418 16.28 2.85 -55.00
CA ALA A 418 14.82 2.83 -55.15
C ALA A 418 14.27 1.92 -56.28
N ARG A 419 15.09 1.05 -56.88
CA ARG A 419 14.65 0.08 -57.89
C ARG A 419 15.06 -1.34 -57.52
N GLY A 420 14.26 -1.99 -56.69
CA GLY A 420 14.50 -3.40 -56.39
C GLY A 420 13.71 -3.94 -55.21
N ARG A 421 12.38 -3.82 -55.23
CA ARG A 421 11.46 -4.62 -54.39
C ARG A 421 10.02 -4.50 -54.91
N ALA A 422 9.82 -5.02 -56.10
CA ALA A 422 8.52 -5.45 -56.60
C ALA A 422 8.74 -6.78 -57.32
N GLN A 423 8.65 -7.88 -56.57
CA GLN A 423 8.49 -9.29 -56.95
C GLN A 423 9.23 -10.19 -55.96
N ARG A 424 8.51 -10.63 -54.92
CA ARG A 424 8.43 -12.01 -54.40
C ARG A 424 7.58 -12.03 -53.14
#